data_AF-A0A0W0X3U8-F1
#
_entry.id   AF-A0A0W0X3U8-F1
#
_cell.length_a   1.000
_cell.length_b   1.000
_cell.length_c   1.000
_cell.angle_alpha   90.00
_cell.angle_beta   90.00
_cell.angle_gamma   90.00
#
_symmetry.space_group_name_H-M   'P 1'
#
loop_
_entity.id
_entity.type
_entity.pdbx_description
1 polymer ?
#
loop_
_entity_poly.entity_id
_entity_poly.type
_entity_poly.pdbx_seq_one_letter_code
_entity_poly.pdbx_strand_id
1 'polypeptide(L)'
;MPINLTKHSKIWIHPNGFLPQKVVNRLIFQRKVRPRDSLTFFINQACVNKEELKIEQLKKHGIKIKIIEDCLTETFDDDFLISFAKKVMQRVSETQNIRDTVYATDILRLMKMVQREGLYSDNDVLFLNFNKSSEIMKKYLFGCHAHGMPDIHIFGIDLNYCDDFYRGLIAKIKEMCGDPPYPDDEACAIPGLAFIPDNINLLAYGHLAFKATSDNVVSGKENDQNGIEMIYNPEGQDLFLEEVKLALKEGCVKKVRLCTLLKGSGDDSKA
;
A
#
# COMPACT_ATOMS: atom_id res chain seq x y z
N MET A 1 -17.00 7.08 10.81
CA MET A 1 -15.81 7.83 11.18
C MET A 1 -15.10 8.20 9.89
N PRO A 2 -14.90 9.50 9.60
CA PRO A 2 -14.23 9.90 8.38
C PRO A 2 -12.89 9.19 8.22
N ILE A 3 -12.51 8.96 6.97
CA ILE A 3 -11.21 8.37 6.65
C ILE A 3 -10.13 9.38 7.09
N ASN A 4 -9.26 8.95 8.00
CA ASN A 4 -8.25 9.81 8.61
C ASN A 4 -6.98 9.85 7.75
N LEU A 5 -6.60 11.05 7.29
CA LEU A 5 -5.42 11.32 6.43
C LEU A 5 -4.13 11.62 7.21
N THR A 6 -4.20 11.56 8.54
CA THR A 6 -3.06 11.72 9.45
C THR A 6 -2.59 10.40 10.04
N LYS A 7 -3.30 9.31 9.75
CA LYS A 7 -2.92 7.95 10.09
C LYS A 7 -2.63 7.17 8.81
N HIS A 8 -1.46 6.56 8.74
CA HIS A 8 -1.00 5.83 7.56
C HIS A 8 -0.60 4.43 7.94
N SER A 9 -0.96 3.46 7.11
CA SER A 9 -0.49 2.09 7.19
C SER A 9 0.24 1.69 5.92
N LYS A 10 1.29 0.89 6.09
CA LYS A 10 2.10 0.29 5.01
C LYS A 10 2.42 -1.15 5.38
N ILE A 11 2.58 -2.01 4.38
CA ILE A 11 2.82 -3.45 4.57
C ILE A 11 4.10 -3.82 3.85
N TRP A 12 4.92 -4.68 4.45
CA TRP A 12 6.04 -5.34 3.78
C TRP A 12 6.10 -6.81 4.18
N ILE A 13 6.13 -7.69 3.19
CA ILE A 13 6.19 -9.13 3.38
C ILE A 13 7.32 -9.65 2.52
N HIS A 14 8.22 -10.40 3.13
CA HIS A 14 9.27 -11.09 2.40
C HIS A 14 9.44 -12.51 2.96
N PRO A 15 9.45 -13.55 2.11
CA PRO A 15 9.48 -14.94 2.60
C PRO A 15 10.80 -15.25 3.32
N ASN A 16 11.92 -14.76 2.77
CA ASN A 16 13.25 -14.83 3.39
C ASN A 16 13.58 -13.70 4.37
N GLY A 17 12.59 -12.91 4.80
CA GLY A 17 12.77 -11.85 5.78
C GLY A 17 13.59 -10.63 5.33
N PHE A 18 13.85 -10.45 4.03
CA PHE A 18 14.64 -9.30 3.58
C PHE A 18 13.82 -8.00 3.64
N LEU A 19 14.44 -6.91 4.08
CA LEU A 19 13.84 -5.57 4.09
C LEU A 19 14.76 -4.58 3.34
N PRO A 20 14.39 -4.13 2.12
CA PRO A 20 15.22 -3.22 1.33
C PRO A 20 15.49 -1.89 2.03
N GLN A 21 16.72 -1.37 1.91
CA GLN A 21 17.10 -0.10 2.54
C GLN A 21 16.28 1.09 2.00
N LYS A 22 15.88 1.08 0.73
CA LYS A 22 15.00 2.10 0.15
C LYS A 22 13.64 2.18 0.84
N VAL A 23 13.04 1.05 1.22
CA VAL A 23 11.77 1.04 1.97
C VAL A 23 11.98 1.70 3.33
N VAL A 24 13.05 1.35 4.04
CA VAL A 24 13.41 1.99 5.32
C VAL A 24 13.60 3.50 5.16
N ASN A 25 14.34 3.93 4.14
CA ASN A 25 14.62 5.34 3.87
C ASN A 25 13.34 6.12 3.55
N ARG A 26 12.45 5.55 2.72
CA ARG A 26 11.15 6.14 2.36
C ARG A 26 10.23 6.32 3.57
N LEU A 27 10.14 5.30 4.44
CA LEU A 27 9.37 5.37 5.68
C LEU A 27 9.89 6.46 6.63
N ILE A 28 11.21 6.48 6.87
CA ILE A 28 11.85 7.51 7.69
C ILE A 28 11.63 8.89 7.10
N PHE A 29 11.72 9.01 5.78
CA PHE A 29 11.52 10.26 5.08
C PHE A 29 10.09 10.80 5.24
N GLN A 30 9.07 9.98 4.96
CA GLN A 30 7.67 10.37 5.16
C GLN A 30 7.43 10.81 6.60
N ARG A 31 7.99 10.08 7.57
CA ARG A 31 7.88 10.41 9.00
C ARG A 31 8.53 11.75 9.35
N LYS A 32 9.66 12.10 8.74
CA LYS A 32 10.34 13.39 8.91
C LYS A 32 9.55 14.55 8.30
N VAL A 33 8.95 14.35 7.12
CA VAL A 33 8.12 15.36 6.45
C VAL A 33 6.79 15.56 7.16
N ARG A 34 6.23 14.49 7.75
CA ARG A 34 4.96 14.50 8.50
C ARG A 34 5.13 14.07 9.96
N PRO A 35 5.80 14.88 10.80
CA PRO A 35 6.15 14.51 12.18
C PRO A 35 4.96 14.43 13.14
N ARG A 36 3.77 14.92 12.74
CA ARG A 36 2.54 14.83 13.54
C ARG A 36 1.66 13.64 13.19
N ASP A 37 1.90 13.01 12.04
CA ASP A 37 1.13 11.88 11.58
C ASP A 37 1.58 10.58 12.25
N SER A 38 0.66 9.63 12.41
CA SER A 38 1.01 8.26 12.78
C SER A 38 1.33 7.45 11.53
N LEU A 39 2.44 6.72 11.56
CA LEU A 39 2.82 5.79 10.51
C LEU A 39 3.01 4.41 11.14
N THR A 40 2.19 3.45 10.71
CA THR A 40 2.26 2.05 11.11
C THR A 40 2.80 1.23 9.95
N PHE A 41 3.81 0.40 10.23
CA PHE A 41 4.42 -0.52 9.28
C PHE A 41 4.17 -1.95 9.73
N PHE A 42 3.37 -2.68 8.94
CA PHE A 42 3.10 -4.09 9.11
C PHE A 42 4.18 -4.90 8.44
N ILE A 43 4.71 -5.87 9.15
CA ILE A 43 5.83 -6.69 8.67
C ILE A 43 5.66 -8.14 9.13
N ASN A 44 6.09 -9.11 8.31
CA ASN A 44 6.02 -10.52 8.70
C ASN A 44 7.18 -10.91 9.62
N GLN A 45 6.97 -11.95 10.43
CA GLN A 45 7.93 -12.40 11.47
C GLN A 45 9.32 -12.71 10.90
N ALA A 46 9.40 -13.24 9.69
CA ALA A 46 10.69 -13.53 9.04
C ALA A 46 11.56 -12.28 8.90
N CYS A 47 10.97 -11.13 8.56
CA CYS A 47 11.70 -9.87 8.49
C CYS A 47 12.10 -9.36 9.87
N VAL A 48 11.28 -9.56 10.90
CA VAL A 48 11.62 -9.22 12.28
C VAL A 48 12.88 -9.96 12.73
N ASN A 49 12.94 -11.24 12.44
CA ASN A 49 14.06 -12.09 12.83
C ASN A 49 15.36 -11.74 12.10
N LYS A 50 15.27 -11.29 10.84
CA LYS A 50 16.45 -11.05 9.99
C LYS A 50 16.95 -9.61 10.02
N GLU A 51 16.06 -8.64 10.17
CA GLU A 51 16.34 -7.22 9.92
C GLU A 51 16.13 -6.36 11.18
N GLU A 52 16.46 -6.92 12.35
CA GLU A 52 16.26 -6.30 13.68
C GLU A 52 16.81 -4.87 13.74
N LEU A 53 18.02 -4.63 13.22
CA LEU A 53 18.64 -3.30 13.22
C LEU A 53 17.84 -2.26 12.42
N LYS A 54 17.30 -2.65 11.26
CA LYS A 54 16.44 -1.76 10.44
C LYS A 54 15.13 -1.47 11.15
N ILE A 55 14.57 -2.47 11.83
CA ILE A 55 13.32 -2.32 12.59
C ILE A 55 13.52 -1.40 13.80
N GLU A 56 14.60 -1.56 14.55
CA GLU A 56 14.97 -0.64 15.63
C GLU A 56 15.22 0.78 15.13
N GLN A 57 15.83 0.92 13.95
CA GLN A 57 15.99 2.23 13.29
C GLN A 57 14.63 2.89 12.97
N LEU A 58 13.66 2.12 12.45
CA LEU A 58 12.32 2.62 12.17
C LEU A 58 11.60 3.05 13.45
N LYS A 59 11.65 2.22 14.51
CA LYS A 59 11.08 2.54 15.83
C LYS A 59 11.67 3.83 16.42
N LYS A 60 12.99 4.03 16.33
CA LYS A 60 13.66 5.26 16.77
C LYS A 60 13.15 6.52 16.08
N HIS A 61 12.61 6.41 14.86
CA HIS A 61 11.98 7.51 14.14
C HIS A 61 10.49 7.69 14.49
N GLY A 62 9.95 6.91 15.43
CA GLY A 62 8.55 6.97 15.86
C GLY A 62 7.59 6.28 14.89
N ILE A 63 8.09 5.32 14.10
CA ILE A 63 7.26 4.47 13.24
C ILE A 63 6.79 3.29 14.07
N LYS A 64 5.47 3.06 14.11
CA LYS A 64 4.87 1.93 14.84
C LYS A 64 5.08 0.66 14.01
N ILE A 65 5.67 -0.36 14.61
CA ILE A 65 5.86 -1.66 13.95
C ILE A 65 4.79 -2.63 14.46
N LYS A 66 4.14 -3.35 13.55
CA LYS A 66 3.18 -4.41 13.86
C LYS A 66 3.58 -5.69 13.14
N ILE A 67 3.65 -6.79 13.87
CA ILE A 67 3.93 -8.12 13.31
C ILE A 67 2.62 -8.69 12.78
N ILE A 68 2.58 -9.07 11.50
CA ILE A 68 1.35 -9.54 10.84
C ILE A 68 0.78 -10.77 11.55
N GLU A 69 1.64 -11.74 11.85
CA GLU A 69 1.29 -12.99 12.51
C GLU A 69 0.64 -12.76 13.88
N ASP A 70 1.17 -11.81 14.66
CA ASP A 70 0.59 -11.42 15.94
C ASP A 70 -0.78 -10.74 15.76
N CYS A 71 -0.90 -9.86 14.77
CA CYS A 71 -2.17 -9.17 14.50
C CYS A 71 -3.27 -10.13 14.05
N LEU A 72 -2.93 -11.23 13.37
CA LEU A 72 -3.87 -12.29 12.98
C LEU A 72 -4.34 -13.15 14.17
N THR A 73 -3.89 -12.84 15.40
CA THR A 73 -4.47 -13.40 16.64
C THR A 73 -5.52 -12.47 17.26
N GLU A 74 -5.60 -11.22 16.81
CA GLU A 74 -6.57 -10.24 17.30
C GLU A 74 -7.96 -10.46 16.67
N THR A 75 -9.04 -10.31 17.44
CA THR A 75 -10.43 -10.57 17.01
C THR A 75 -11.10 -9.35 16.36
N PHE A 76 -10.33 -8.53 15.65
CA PHE A 76 -10.87 -7.33 14.98
C PHE A 76 -11.58 -7.64 13.67
N ASP A 77 -11.16 -8.71 13.00
CA ASP A 77 -11.68 -9.19 11.72
C ASP A 77 -12.60 -10.40 11.93
N ASP A 78 -13.34 -10.75 10.88
CA ASP A 78 -14.15 -11.98 10.85
C ASP A 78 -13.24 -13.22 10.85
N ASP A 79 -13.64 -14.27 11.58
CA ASP A 79 -12.86 -15.51 11.72
C ASP A 79 -12.52 -16.15 10.36
N PHE A 80 -13.41 -16.01 9.37
CA PHE A 80 -13.16 -16.46 8.00
C PHE A 80 -11.98 -15.71 7.38
N LEU A 81 -11.97 -14.37 7.49
CA LEU A 81 -10.92 -13.53 6.92
C LEU A 81 -9.58 -13.78 7.62
N ILE A 82 -9.59 -13.94 8.95
CA ILE A 82 -8.40 -14.29 9.72
C ILE A 82 -7.85 -15.65 9.28
N SER A 83 -8.72 -16.67 9.17
CA SER A 83 -8.31 -18.01 8.72
C SER A 83 -7.72 -17.99 7.31
N PHE A 84 -8.36 -17.26 6.39
CA PHE A 84 -7.87 -17.12 5.03
C PHE A 84 -6.53 -16.39 4.97
N ALA A 85 -6.38 -15.27 5.66
CA ALA A 85 -5.11 -14.54 5.72
C ALA A 85 -3.97 -15.39 6.31
N LYS A 86 -4.25 -16.21 7.33
CA LYS A 86 -3.27 -17.17 7.88
C LYS A 86 -2.83 -18.19 6.82
N LYS A 87 -3.75 -18.75 6.03
CA LYS A 87 -3.41 -19.67 4.93
C LYS A 87 -2.54 -18.99 3.87
N VAL A 88 -2.86 -17.73 3.52
CA VAL A 88 -2.06 -16.96 2.56
C VAL A 88 -0.64 -16.71 3.08
N MET A 89 -0.51 -16.29 4.35
CA MET A 89 0.81 -16.11 4.98
C MET A 89 1.59 -17.41 5.12
N GLN A 90 0.90 -18.53 5.40
CA GLN A 90 1.51 -19.85 5.41
C GLN A 90 2.06 -20.22 4.04
N ARG A 91 1.29 -20.00 2.95
CA ARG A 91 1.77 -20.23 1.58
C ARG A 91 3.04 -19.44 1.29
N VAL A 92 3.09 -18.14 1.61
CA VAL A 92 4.30 -17.30 1.45
C VAL A 92 5.52 -17.97 2.08
N SER A 93 5.37 -18.55 3.28
CA SER A 93 6.45 -19.24 3.98
C SER A 93 6.82 -20.59 3.36
N GLU A 94 5.87 -21.31 2.76
CA GLU A 94 6.09 -22.63 2.18
C GLU A 94 6.68 -22.57 0.77
N THR A 95 6.15 -21.70 -0.09
CA THR A 95 6.55 -21.58 -1.50
C THR A 95 7.81 -20.73 -1.67
N GLN A 96 8.06 -19.81 -0.74
CA GLN A 96 9.10 -18.79 -0.82
C GLN A 96 8.98 -17.91 -2.09
N ASN A 97 7.80 -17.86 -2.72
CA ASN A 97 7.56 -17.11 -3.95
C ASN A 97 7.18 -15.66 -3.65
N ILE A 98 7.86 -14.71 -4.31
CA ILE A 98 7.59 -13.27 -4.16
C ILE A 98 6.16 -12.93 -4.61
N ARG A 99 5.60 -13.64 -5.60
CA ARG A 99 4.21 -13.39 -6.05
C ARG A 99 3.19 -13.61 -4.93
N ASP A 100 3.42 -14.60 -4.07
CA ASP A 100 2.54 -14.86 -2.93
C ASP A 100 2.59 -13.71 -1.90
N THR A 101 3.68 -12.94 -1.83
CA THR A 101 3.74 -11.75 -0.96
C THR A 101 2.92 -10.58 -1.47
N VAL A 102 2.80 -10.45 -2.79
CA VAL A 102 1.94 -9.43 -3.43
C VAL A 102 0.49 -9.80 -3.13
N TYR A 103 0.13 -11.05 -3.37
CA TYR A 103 -1.20 -11.56 -3.04
C TYR A 103 -1.55 -11.44 -1.54
N ALA A 104 -0.59 -11.74 -0.65
CA ALA A 104 -0.76 -11.53 0.78
C ALA A 104 -1.04 -10.05 1.12
N THR A 105 -0.31 -9.14 0.49
CA THR A 105 -0.49 -7.69 0.67
C THR A 105 -1.88 -7.26 0.17
N ASP A 106 -2.33 -7.80 -0.96
CA ASP A 106 -3.64 -7.52 -1.55
C ASP A 106 -4.80 -7.89 -0.63
N ILE A 107 -4.70 -9.02 0.07
CA ILE A 107 -5.70 -9.43 1.06
C ILE A 107 -5.58 -8.61 2.34
N LEU A 108 -4.38 -8.51 2.91
CA LEU A 108 -4.16 -7.88 4.21
C LEU A 108 -4.53 -6.39 4.20
N ARG A 109 -4.28 -5.67 3.10
CA ARG A 109 -4.64 -4.25 3.01
C ARG A 109 -6.15 -4.01 3.16
N LEU A 110 -6.98 -4.99 2.80
CA LEU A 110 -8.45 -4.90 2.91
C LEU A 110 -8.97 -5.18 4.32
N MET A 111 -8.19 -5.86 5.17
CA MET A 111 -8.61 -6.29 6.51
C MET A 111 -8.75 -5.13 7.51
N LYS A 112 -9.68 -5.27 8.49
CA LYS A 112 -9.92 -4.29 9.55
C LYS A 112 -8.66 -4.03 10.36
N MET A 113 -7.83 -5.06 10.62
CA MET A 113 -6.58 -4.90 11.34
C MET A 113 -5.64 -3.85 10.72
N VAL A 114 -5.59 -3.74 9.39
CA VAL A 114 -4.80 -2.72 8.68
C VAL A 114 -5.56 -1.38 8.66
N GLN A 115 -6.85 -1.41 8.35
CA GLN A 115 -7.67 -0.20 8.21
C GLN A 115 -7.86 0.58 9.52
N ARG A 116 -7.77 -0.08 10.68
CA ARG A 116 -7.78 0.56 12.01
C ARG A 116 -6.53 1.41 12.27
N GLU A 117 -5.42 1.11 11.59
CA GLU A 117 -4.16 1.86 11.70
C GLU A 117 -4.10 3.06 10.74
N GLY A 118 -5.12 3.24 9.89
CA GLY A 118 -5.26 4.38 9.00
C GLY A 118 -5.28 3.99 7.53
N LEU A 119 -5.04 5.00 6.69
CA LEU A 119 -5.06 4.87 5.24
C LEU A 119 -3.89 3.99 4.77
N TYR A 120 -4.21 2.86 4.14
CA TYR A 120 -3.20 2.01 3.52
C TYR A 120 -2.63 2.69 2.28
N SER A 121 -1.33 2.51 2.06
CA SER A 121 -0.68 2.81 0.79
C SER A 121 0.59 2.01 0.56
N ASP A 122 0.94 1.80 -0.71
CA ASP A 122 2.16 1.09 -1.07
C ASP A 122 3.44 1.83 -0.62
N ASN A 123 4.56 1.12 -0.50
CA ASN A 123 5.80 1.67 0.05
C ASN A 123 6.47 2.73 -0.85
N ASP A 124 6.08 2.81 -2.11
CA ASP A 124 6.47 3.82 -3.11
C ASP A 124 5.46 4.97 -3.25
N VAL A 125 4.39 4.95 -2.45
CA VAL A 125 3.42 6.04 -2.32
C VAL A 125 3.75 6.85 -1.05
N LEU A 126 4.20 8.09 -1.21
CA LEU A 126 4.57 8.97 -0.10
C LEU A 126 3.51 10.04 0.13
N PHE A 127 2.99 10.10 1.36
CA PHE A 127 2.11 11.19 1.79
C PHE A 127 2.94 12.35 2.32
N LEU A 128 3.00 13.42 1.54
CA LEU A 128 3.78 14.63 1.82
C LEU A 128 2.90 15.84 2.21
N ASN A 129 1.59 15.62 2.31
CA ASN A 129 0.51 16.57 2.60
C ASN A 129 0.92 17.98 3.07
N PHE A 130 0.63 18.96 2.22
CA PHE A 130 0.75 20.39 2.52
C PHE A 130 -0.60 21.06 2.81
N ASN A 131 -1.72 20.34 2.65
CA ASN A 131 -3.04 20.86 2.96
C ASN A 131 -3.40 20.65 4.43
N LYS A 132 -4.35 21.45 4.93
CA LYS A 132 -4.80 21.40 6.34
C LYS A 132 -5.87 20.33 6.61
N SER A 133 -6.25 19.54 5.60
CA SER A 133 -7.32 18.54 5.74
C SER A 133 -6.79 17.28 6.40
N SER A 134 -7.34 16.94 7.56
CA SER A 134 -7.00 15.74 8.31
C SER A 134 -7.92 14.55 7.99
N GLU A 135 -9.04 14.78 7.30
CA GLU A 135 -10.16 13.83 7.21
C GLU A 135 -10.89 13.91 5.87
N ILE A 136 -11.46 12.79 5.42
CA ILE A 136 -12.33 12.70 4.23
C ILE A 136 -13.68 12.08 4.62
N MET A 137 -14.77 12.78 4.29
CA MET A 137 -16.15 12.32 4.45
C MET A 137 -16.59 11.41 3.30
N LYS A 138 -15.96 10.23 3.17
CA LYS A 138 -16.35 9.18 2.21
C LYS A 138 -16.37 7.82 2.88
N LYS A 139 -17.23 6.92 2.39
CA LYS A 139 -17.29 5.52 2.86
C LYS A 139 -16.04 4.74 2.46
N TYR A 140 -15.57 4.94 1.23
CA TYR A 140 -14.40 4.27 0.68
C TYR A 140 -13.48 5.27 -0.01
N LEU A 141 -12.19 4.97 0.00
CA LEU A 141 -11.15 5.67 -0.72
C LEU A 141 -10.27 4.62 -1.40
N PHE A 142 -10.25 4.64 -2.72
CA PHE A 142 -9.37 3.81 -3.54
C PHE A 142 -8.49 4.75 -4.38
N GLY A 143 -7.19 4.46 -4.45
CA GLY A 143 -6.27 5.18 -5.33
C GLY A 143 -5.51 4.22 -6.23
N CYS A 144 -5.47 4.53 -7.53
CA CYS A 144 -4.69 3.82 -8.54
C CYS A 144 -3.66 4.74 -9.25
N HIS A 145 -2.58 4.17 -9.80
CA HIS A 145 -1.56 4.93 -10.54
C HIS A 145 -2.06 5.39 -11.92
N ALA A 146 -2.94 4.63 -12.58
CA ALA A 146 -3.50 4.93 -13.90
C ALA A 146 -4.97 4.48 -14.02
N HIS A 147 -5.80 5.24 -14.75
CA HIS A 147 -7.12 4.78 -15.18
C HIS A 147 -6.96 3.47 -15.97
N GLY A 148 -7.65 2.42 -15.53
CA GLY A 148 -7.65 1.11 -16.20
C GLY A 148 -6.60 0.10 -15.70
N MET A 149 -5.72 0.46 -14.74
CA MET A 149 -4.85 -0.51 -14.07
C MET A 149 -5.59 -1.20 -12.92
N PRO A 150 -5.56 -2.54 -12.79
CA PRO A 150 -6.42 -3.28 -11.87
C PRO A 150 -5.87 -3.37 -10.44
N ASP A 151 -5.17 -2.36 -9.92
CA ASP A 151 -4.56 -2.44 -8.57
C ASP A 151 -4.83 -1.22 -7.67
N ILE A 152 -4.78 -1.45 -6.35
CA ILE A 152 -5.17 -0.53 -5.27
C ILE A 152 -3.95 -0.08 -4.48
N HIS A 153 -3.29 0.97 -4.94
CA HIS A 153 -2.11 1.52 -4.29
C HIS A 153 -2.41 2.38 -3.06
N ILE A 154 -3.68 2.77 -2.86
CA ILE A 154 -4.20 3.43 -1.66
C ILE A 154 -5.56 2.83 -1.33
N PHE A 155 -5.77 2.44 -0.07
CA PHE A 155 -7.08 1.97 0.40
C PHE A 155 -7.43 2.50 1.78
N GLY A 156 -8.62 3.11 1.89
CA GLY A 156 -9.20 3.58 3.13
C GLY A 156 -10.69 3.29 3.20
N ILE A 157 -11.18 2.92 4.38
CA ILE A 157 -12.61 2.69 4.63
C ILE A 157 -13.07 3.43 5.89
N ASP A 158 -14.29 3.96 5.85
CA ASP A 158 -14.99 4.36 7.06
C ASP A 158 -15.42 3.11 7.85
N LEU A 159 -14.73 2.82 8.94
CA LEU A 159 -14.99 1.66 9.79
C LEU A 159 -16.38 1.64 10.45
N ASN A 160 -17.09 2.77 10.51
CA ASN A 160 -18.48 2.79 11.01
C ASN A 160 -19.48 2.27 9.97
N TYR A 161 -19.10 2.14 8.70
CA TYR A 161 -19.97 1.69 7.60
C TYR A 161 -19.34 0.55 6.81
N CYS A 162 -18.54 -0.29 7.49
CA CYS A 162 -17.72 -1.30 6.82
C CYS A 162 -18.36 -2.70 6.75
N ASP A 163 -19.45 -2.96 7.48
CA ASP A 163 -20.01 -4.32 7.56
C ASP A 163 -20.49 -4.86 6.20
N ASP A 164 -21.09 -4.00 5.36
CA ASP A 164 -21.49 -4.36 4.00
C ASP A 164 -20.27 -4.69 3.12
N PHE A 165 -19.17 -3.95 3.30
CA PHE A 165 -17.92 -4.21 2.59
C PHE A 165 -17.37 -5.59 2.97
N TYR A 166 -17.26 -5.89 4.26
CA TYR A 166 -16.66 -7.14 4.73
C TYR A 166 -17.52 -8.36 4.41
N ARG A 167 -18.86 -8.24 4.46
CA ARG A 167 -19.75 -9.30 3.97
C ARG A 167 -19.55 -9.57 2.47
N GLY A 168 -19.45 -8.51 1.67
CA GLY A 168 -19.15 -8.61 0.25
C GLY A 168 -17.77 -9.20 -0.03
N LEU A 169 -16.75 -8.82 0.74
CA LEU A 169 -15.38 -9.31 0.60
C LEU A 169 -15.31 -10.82 0.85
N ILE A 170 -15.97 -11.31 1.91
CA ILE A 170 -16.05 -12.74 2.20
C ILE A 170 -16.73 -13.49 1.05
N ALA A 171 -17.85 -12.96 0.53
CA ALA A 171 -18.53 -13.56 -0.61
C ALA A 171 -17.62 -13.60 -1.87
N LYS A 172 -16.86 -12.52 -2.14
CA LYS A 172 -15.90 -12.47 -3.23
C LYS A 172 -14.76 -13.47 -3.07
N ILE A 173 -14.16 -13.58 -1.88
CA ILE A 173 -13.11 -14.57 -1.62
C ILE A 173 -13.64 -15.99 -1.84
N LYS A 174 -14.87 -16.30 -1.39
CA LYS A 174 -15.49 -17.61 -1.61
C LYS A 174 -15.77 -17.89 -3.09
N GLU A 175 -16.24 -16.87 -3.82
CA GLU A 175 -16.49 -16.95 -5.26
C GLU A 175 -15.19 -17.26 -6.02
N MET A 176 -14.11 -16.56 -5.68
CA MET A 176 -12.85 -16.60 -6.45
C MET A 176 -11.89 -17.72 -6.02
N CYS A 177 -11.88 -18.08 -4.73
CA CYS A 177 -10.92 -19.03 -4.16
C CYS A 177 -11.58 -20.32 -3.64
N GLY A 178 -12.90 -20.46 -3.79
CA GLY A 178 -13.68 -21.59 -3.28
C GLY A 178 -14.10 -21.47 -1.81
N ASP A 179 -14.89 -22.46 -1.35
CA ASP A 179 -15.32 -22.59 0.06
C ASP A 179 -15.15 -24.06 0.51
N PRO A 180 -14.12 -24.40 1.30
CA PRO A 180 -13.19 -23.48 1.95
C PRO A 180 -12.20 -22.85 0.96
N PRO A 181 -11.78 -21.59 1.17
CA PRO A 181 -10.89 -20.92 0.25
C PRO A 181 -9.49 -21.52 0.30
N TYR A 182 -8.87 -21.62 -0.88
CA TYR A 182 -7.50 -22.10 -1.04
C TYR A 182 -6.71 -21.14 -1.96
N PRO A 183 -5.61 -20.54 -1.48
CA PRO A 183 -4.77 -19.69 -2.31
C PRO A 183 -3.81 -20.56 -3.13
N ASP A 184 -4.22 -21.02 -4.31
CA ASP A 184 -3.34 -21.68 -5.28
C ASP A 184 -2.69 -20.67 -6.25
N ASP A 185 -1.94 -21.17 -7.24
CA ASP A 185 -1.26 -20.31 -8.21
C ASP A 185 -2.22 -19.49 -9.09
N GLU A 186 -3.42 -20.02 -9.38
CA GLU A 186 -4.44 -19.29 -10.13
C GLU A 186 -5.05 -18.18 -9.28
N ALA A 187 -5.38 -18.49 -8.02
CA ALA A 187 -5.87 -17.51 -7.07
C ALA A 187 -4.84 -16.39 -6.81
N CYS A 188 -3.55 -16.74 -6.67
CA CYS A 188 -2.48 -15.76 -6.47
C CYS A 188 -2.20 -14.84 -7.68
N ALA A 189 -2.76 -15.16 -8.85
CA ALA A 189 -2.71 -14.28 -10.02
C ALA A 189 -3.85 -13.23 -10.03
N ILE A 190 -4.83 -13.36 -9.14
CA ILE A 190 -5.94 -12.42 -9.01
C ILE A 190 -5.43 -11.08 -8.45
N PRO A 191 -5.64 -9.96 -9.15
CA PRO A 191 -5.26 -8.65 -8.64
C PRO A 191 -6.19 -8.21 -7.50
N GLY A 192 -5.66 -7.50 -6.51
CA GLY A 192 -6.45 -7.11 -5.33
C GLY A 192 -7.71 -6.28 -5.61
N LEU A 193 -7.82 -5.61 -6.76
CA LEU A 193 -9.06 -4.93 -7.17
C LEU A 193 -10.23 -5.90 -7.39
N ALA A 194 -9.96 -7.14 -7.79
CA ALA A 194 -11.01 -8.13 -8.02
C ALA A 194 -11.72 -8.59 -6.74
N PHE A 195 -11.06 -8.43 -5.58
CA PHE A 195 -11.68 -8.70 -4.28
C PHE A 195 -12.60 -7.58 -3.81
N ILE A 196 -12.65 -6.43 -4.51
CA ILE A 196 -13.57 -5.35 -4.15
C ILE A 196 -15.01 -5.76 -4.49
N PRO A 197 -15.95 -5.72 -3.52
CA PRO A 197 -17.32 -6.10 -3.75
C PRO A 197 -17.99 -5.33 -4.91
N ASP A 198 -18.72 -6.04 -5.78
CA ASP A 198 -19.34 -5.48 -7.00
C ASP A 198 -20.35 -4.37 -6.72
N ASN A 199 -20.94 -4.37 -5.52
CA ASN A 199 -21.86 -3.31 -5.08
C ASN A 199 -21.14 -1.97 -4.80
N ILE A 200 -19.81 -1.94 -4.87
CA ILE A 200 -19.00 -0.73 -4.71
C ILE A 200 -18.69 -0.17 -6.09
N ASN A 201 -19.30 0.97 -6.40
CA ASN A 201 -19.07 1.65 -7.66
C ASN A 201 -17.65 2.23 -7.75
N LEU A 202 -16.72 1.47 -8.33
CA LEU A 202 -15.32 1.85 -8.56
C LEU A 202 -15.16 3.11 -9.43
N LEU A 203 -16.11 3.42 -10.31
CA LEU A 203 -16.07 4.61 -11.20
C LEU A 203 -16.13 5.94 -10.42
N ALA A 204 -16.57 5.91 -9.16
CA ALA A 204 -16.62 7.09 -8.29
C ALA A 204 -15.29 7.40 -7.58
N TYR A 205 -14.26 6.56 -7.78
CA TYR A 205 -13.02 6.62 -7.04
C TYR A 205 -11.85 6.87 -8.00
N GLY A 206 -11.52 8.16 -8.12
CA GLY A 206 -10.46 8.63 -8.98
C GLY A 206 -9.09 8.25 -8.43
N HIS A 207 -8.14 8.21 -9.36
CA HIS A 207 -6.72 8.43 -9.17
C HIS A 207 -6.33 9.19 -7.89
N LEU A 208 -5.04 9.09 -7.53
CA LEU A 208 -4.30 10.03 -6.66
C LEU A 208 -4.71 11.52 -6.81
N ALA A 209 -5.35 11.89 -7.92
CA ALA A 209 -6.09 13.12 -8.23
C ALA A 209 -7.40 13.44 -7.44
N PHE A 210 -7.67 12.92 -6.24
CA PHE A 210 -8.69 13.60 -5.40
C PHE A 210 -8.15 14.98 -5.02
N LYS A 211 -8.91 16.07 -5.15
CA LYS A 211 -8.45 17.39 -4.63
C LYS A 211 -7.95 17.34 -3.18
N ALA A 212 -8.46 16.39 -2.38
CA ALA A 212 -8.05 16.16 -1.00
C ALA A 212 -6.71 15.42 -0.83
N THR A 213 -6.22 14.69 -1.85
CA THR A 213 -4.96 13.92 -1.82
C THR A 213 -3.99 14.26 -2.96
N SER A 214 -4.43 14.99 -3.98
CA SER A 214 -3.71 15.25 -5.25
C SER A 214 -2.51 16.16 -5.09
N ASP A 215 -2.53 17.02 -4.09
CA ASP A 215 -1.42 17.90 -3.73
C ASP A 215 -0.55 17.27 -2.61
N ASN A 216 -0.88 16.03 -2.21
CA ASN A 216 -0.40 15.42 -0.96
C ASN A 216 0.30 14.09 -1.14
N VAL A 217 0.21 13.48 -2.33
CA VAL A 217 0.74 12.15 -2.60
C VAL A 217 1.67 12.22 -3.80
N VAL A 218 2.89 11.71 -3.61
CA VAL A 218 3.82 11.44 -4.70
C VAL A 218 3.99 9.94 -4.78
N SER A 219 3.94 9.39 -6.00
CA SER A 219 4.10 7.96 -6.23
C SER A 219 5.20 7.72 -7.25
N GLY A 220 6.01 6.69 -7.01
CA GLY A 220 6.98 6.23 -7.99
C GLY A 220 6.23 5.51 -9.09
N LYS A 221 5.95 6.18 -10.21
CA LYS A 221 5.41 5.49 -11.39
C LYS A 221 6.58 4.94 -12.18
N GLU A 222 7.10 3.77 -11.79
CA GLU A 222 7.97 3.01 -12.68
C GLU A 222 7.04 2.31 -13.68
N ASN A 223 6.95 2.83 -14.90
CA ASN A 223 6.22 2.18 -16.01
C ASN A 223 6.89 0.88 -16.47
N ASP A 224 7.79 0.30 -15.69
CA ASP A 224 8.41 -0.97 -16.02
C ASP A 224 7.49 -2.10 -15.58
N GLN A 225 7.17 -2.98 -16.54
CA GLN A 225 6.45 -4.24 -16.30
C GLN A 225 7.21 -5.16 -15.32
N ASN A 226 8.41 -4.76 -14.88
CA ASN A 226 9.30 -5.42 -13.91
C ASN A 226 9.35 -4.72 -12.53
N GLY A 227 8.52 -3.71 -12.25
CA GLY A 227 8.61 -2.86 -11.05
C GLY A 227 8.54 -3.61 -9.70
N ILE A 228 7.89 -4.76 -9.66
CA ILE A 228 7.87 -5.65 -8.48
C ILE A 228 9.30 -6.18 -8.20
N GLU A 229 10.04 -6.62 -9.22
CA GLU A 229 11.41 -7.11 -9.03
C GLU A 229 12.35 -5.99 -8.59
N MET A 230 12.14 -4.77 -9.09
CA MET A 230 12.96 -3.63 -8.71
C MET A 230 12.78 -3.23 -7.25
N ILE A 231 11.58 -3.27 -6.65
CA ILE A 231 11.42 -2.94 -5.21
C ILE A 231 12.08 -3.99 -4.31
N TYR A 232 12.10 -5.26 -4.73
CA TYR A 232 12.74 -6.34 -3.98
C TYR A 232 14.27 -6.37 -4.18
N ASN A 233 14.80 -5.66 -5.18
CA ASN A 233 16.25 -5.55 -5.36
C ASN A 233 16.92 -4.82 -4.17
N PRO A 234 17.92 -5.45 -3.52
CA PRO A 234 18.63 -4.90 -2.38
C PRO A 234 19.52 -3.71 -2.74
N GLU A 235 19.94 -3.64 -4.00
CA GLU A 235 20.95 -2.74 -4.51
C GLU A 235 20.34 -1.76 -5.53
N GLY A 236 20.83 -0.53 -5.51
CA GLY A 236 20.38 0.54 -6.41
C GLY A 236 20.16 1.87 -5.68
N GLN A 237 20.36 2.97 -6.40
CA GLN A 237 20.01 4.30 -5.91
C GLN A 237 18.48 4.44 -5.85
N ASP A 238 17.95 4.98 -4.76
CA ASP A 238 16.53 5.30 -4.63
C ASP A 238 16.23 6.63 -5.34
N LEU A 239 16.29 6.62 -6.68
CA LEU A 239 16.09 7.80 -7.53
C LEU A 239 14.76 8.49 -7.22
N PHE A 240 13.71 7.69 -7.01
CA PHE A 240 12.40 8.21 -6.61
C PHE A 240 12.47 9.06 -5.34
N LEU A 241 13.11 8.57 -4.27
CA LEU A 241 13.23 9.33 -3.03
C LEU A 241 14.06 10.61 -3.23
N GLU A 242 15.10 10.56 -4.05
CA GLU A 242 15.91 11.75 -4.35
C GLU A 242 15.13 12.80 -5.16
N GLU A 243 14.36 12.39 -6.17
CA GLU A 243 13.45 13.27 -6.92
C GLU A 243 12.40 13.90 -5.99
N VAL A 244 11.82 13.11 -5.09
CA VAL A 244 10.85 13.60 -4.10
C VAL A 244 11.48 14.63 -3.17
N LYS A 245 12.69 14.35 -2.64
CA LYS A 245 13.44 15.29 -1.78
C LYS A 245 13.75 16.59 -2.52
N LEU A 246 14.13 16.52 -3.80
CA LEU A 246 14.42 17.68 -4.62
C LEU A 246 13.15 18.52 -4.86
N ALA A 247 12.07 17.89 -5.31
CA ALA A 247 10.78 18.56 -5.55
C ALA A 247 10.25 19.24 -4.28
N LEU A 248 10.47 18.64 -3.11
CA LEU A 248 10.14 19.24 -1.82
C LEU A 248 10.98 20.47 -1.49
N LYS A 249 12.30 20.41 -1.71
CA LYS A 249 13.21 21.56 -1.48
C LYS A 249 12.88 22.75 -2.39
N GLU A 250 12.48 22.47 -3.63
CA GLU A 250 12.15 23.49 -4.62
C GLU A 250 10.74 24.08 -4.45
N GLY A 251 9.94 23.58 -3.49
CA GLY A 251 8.55 23.98 -3.33
C GLY A 251 7.64 23.51 -4.47
N CYS A 252 8.11 22.58 -5.29
CA CYS A 252 7.47 22.06 -6.50
C CYS A 252 6.39 21.00 -6.23
N VAL A 253 6.07 20.69 -4.98
CA VAL A 253 4.92 19.79 -4.65
C VAL A 253 3.56 20.49 -4.90
N LYS A 254 3.55 21.60 -5.66
CA LYS A 254 2.37 22.13 -6.34
C LYS A 254 2.23 21.51 -7.75
N LYS A 255 1.28 20.57 -7.87
CA LYS A 255 0.67 20.06 -9.12
C LYS A 255 1.63 19.83 -10.29
N VAL A 256 2.25 18.65 -10.33
CA VAL A 256 2.69 18.12 -11.63
C VAL A 256 1.48 17.50 -12.32
N ARG A 257 0.90 18.23 -13.29
CA ARG A 257 0.09 17.56 -14.32
C ARG A 257 1.03 16.66 -15.10
N LEU A 258 0.84 15.34 -15.00
CA LEU A 258 1.57 14.31 -15.74
C LEU A 258 1.60 14.52 -17.27
N CYS A 259 0.77 15.42 -17.80
CA CYS A 259 0.72 15.78 -19.21
C CYS A 259 1.91 16.63 -19.70
N THR A 260 2.72 17.21 -18.81
CA THR A 260 3.77 18.16 -19.22
C THR A 260 5.16 17.52 -19.39
N LEU A 261 5.39 16.32 -18.87
CA LEU A 261 6.70 15.63 -19.00
C LEU A 261 6.85 14.83 -20.31
N LEU A 262 5.77 14.68 -21.09
CA LEU A 262 5.80 14.02 -22.41
C LEU A 262 5.88 15.02 -23.58
N LYS A 263 6.04 16.32 -23.32
CA LYS A 263 6.24 17.35 -24.36
C LYS A 263 7.60 18.04 -24.31
N GLY A 264 8.57 17.42 -23.62
CA GLY A 264 9.92 17.94 -23.47
C GLY A 264 10.98 17.30 -24.38
N SER A 265 10.65 16.26 -25.16
CA SER A 265 11.54 15.76 -26.22
C SER A 265 11.23 16.47 -27.53
N GLY A 266 11.46 17.79 -27.54
CA GLY A 266 11.75 18.48 -28.79
C GLY A 266 13.15 18.07 -29.20
N ASP A 267 13.25 17.19 -30.19
CA ASP A 267 14.42 17.15 -31.06
C ASP A 267 13.96 17.64 -32.43
N ASP A 268 13.89 18.97 -32.54
CA ASP A 268 14.02 19.67 -33.82
C ASP A 268 15.47 19.46 -34.29
N SER A 269 15.72 18.32 -34.93
CA SER A 269 16.93 18.17 -35.75
C SER A 269 16.74 17.16 -36.89
N LYS A 270 16.20 17.64 -38.02
CA LYS A 270 16.94 17.76 -39.30
C LYS A 270 16.01 17.86 -40.53
N ALA A 271 16.31 18.90 -41.31
CA ALA A 271 16.13 19.10 -42.76
C ALA A 271 14.70 19.23 -43.31
#